data_AF-A0A9E3TIU6-F1
#
_entry.id   AF-A0A9E3TIU6-F1
#
_cell.length_a   1.000
_cell.length_b   1.000
_cell.length_c   1.000
_cell.angle_alpha   90.00
_cell.angle_beta   90.00
_cell.angle_gamma   90.00
#
_symmetry.space_group_name_H-M   'P 1'
#
loop_
_entity.id
_entity.type
_entity.pdbx_description
1 polymer ?
#
loop_
_entity_poly.entity_id
_entity_poly.type
_entity_poly.pdbx_seq_one_letter_code
_entity_poly.pdbx_strand_id
1 'polypeptide(L)'
;MPDIIKFPTGTQRSGDAESERYDLITPIGLRRLAETYAEGAARHGERNWELGMPASALINHAMRHINLWMAGDDNEDHLAHAAWNLFAAMHFEETNAELIDIPTRQHVGT
;
A
#
# COMPACT_ATOMS: atom_id res chain seq x y z
N MET A 1 -9.74 -26.40 4.54
CA MET A 1 -8.46 -26.62 3.85
C MET A 1 -8.61 -26.00 2.46
N PRO A 2 -7.63 -25.25 1.96
CA PRO A 2 -7.72 -24.66 0.62
C PRO A 2 -7.90 -25.78 -0.42
N ASP A 3 -8.68 -25.49 -1.45
CA ASP A 3 -8.90 -26.44 -2.55
C ASP A 3 -7.57 -26.79 -3.20
N ILE A 4 -7.40 -28.05 -3.64
CA ILE A 4 -6.19 -28.47 -4.36
C ILE A 4 -6.42 -28.28 -5.86
N ILE A 5 -5.58 -27.45 -6.48
CA ILE A 5 -5.53 -27.26 -7.93
C ILE A 5 -4.66 -28.35 -8.55
N LYS A 6 -5.20 -29.06 -9.55
CA LYS A 6 -4.48 -30.10 -10.31
C LYS A 6 -4.15 -29.57 -11.70
N PHE A 7 -2.87 -29.58 -12.05
CA PHE A 7 -2.40 -29.14 -13.35
C PHE A 7 -2.32 -30.32 -14.34
N PRO A 8 -2.41 -30.09 -15.66
CA PRO A 8 -2.28 -31.14 -16.67
C PRO A 8 -0.96 -31.93 -16.60
N THR A 9 0.09 -31.33 -16.02
CA THR A 9 1.39 -31.96 -15.78
C THR A 9 1.37 -33.00 -14.65
N GLY A 10 0.27 -33.11 -13.89
CA GLY A 10 0.17 -33.93 -12.69
C GLY A 10 0.62 -33.23 -11.40
N THR A 11 1.18 -32.02 -11.51
CA THR A 11 1.51 -31.19 -10.35
C THR A 11 0.24 -30.79 -9.60
N GLN A 12 0.31 -30.78 -8.28
CA GLN A 12 -0.77 -30.33 -7.40
C GLN A 12 -0.27 -29.16 -6.56
N ARG A 13 -1.10 -28.14 -6.36
CA ARG A 13 -0.81 -26.99 -5.49
C ARG A 13 -2.05 -26.60 -4.70
N SER A 14 -1.87 -26.07 -3.51
CA SER A 14 -2.96 -25.39 -2.80
C SER A 14 -3.46 -24.21 -3.62
N GLY A 15 -4.78 -24.05 -3.69
CA GLY A 15 -5.47 -22.89 -4.25
C GLY A 15 -5.65 -21.77 -3.23
N ASP A 16 -4.84 -21.76 -2.16
CA ASP A 16 -4.81 -20.69 -1.16
C ASP A 16 -4.33 -19.38 -1.77
N ALA A 17 -3.45 -19.39 -2.78
CA ALA A 17 -3.06 -18.17 -3.47
C ALA A 17 -4.23 -17.45 -4.20
N GLU A 18 -5.40 -18.08 -4.35
CA GLU A 18 -6.58 -17.43 -4.93
C GLU A 18 -7.25 -16.42 -3.99
N SER A 19 -6.99 -16.47 -2.67
CA SER A 19 -7.43 -15.40 -1.76
C SER A 19 -6.60 -14.12 -1.89
N GLU A 20 -5.35 -14.21 -2.38
CA GLU A 20 -4.43 -13.09 -2.53
C GLU A 20 -3.83 -13.03 -3.95
N ARG A 21 -4.61 -12.50 -4.89
CA ARG A 21 -4.30 -12.45 -6.33
C ARG A 21 -3.28 -11.37 -6.71
N TYR A 22 -2.03 -11.52 -6.27
CA TYR A 22 -0.91 -10.65 -6.66
C TYR A 22 -0.70 -10.56 -8.17
N ASP A 23 -1.00 -11.64 -8.91
CA ASP A 23 -0.89 -11.71 -10.36
C ASP A 23 -1.87 -10.79 -11.11
N LEU A 24 -2.95 -10.35 -10.45
CA LEU A 24 -3.91 -9.41 -11.03
C LEU A 24 -3.55 -7.94 -10.79
N ILE A 25 -2.53 -7.66 -9.98
CA ILE A 25 -2.08 -6.28 -9.77
C ILE A 25 -1.37 -5.81 -11.04
N THR A 26 -1.84 -4.71 -11.62
CA THR A 26 -1.26 -4.17 -12.85
C THR A 26 0.24 -3.88 -12.68
N PRO A 27 1.11 -4.38 -13.58
CA PRO A 27 2.54 -4.09 -13.52
C PRO A 27 2.84 -2.59 -13.72
N ILE A 28 1.93 -1.84 -14.35
CA ILE A 28 2.06 -0.40 -14.51
C ILE A 28 1.92 0.31 -13.16
N GLY A 29 0.94 -0.07 -12.36
CA GLY A 29 0.73 0.49 -11.02
C GLY A 29 1.88 0.13 -10.08
N LEU A 30 2.33 -1.12 -10.11
CA LEU A 30 3.49 -1.57 -9.33
C LEU A 30 4.76 -0.79 -9.69
N ARG A 31 5.03 -0.57 -10.98
CA ARG A 31 6.17 0.24 -11.41
C ARG A 31 6.10 1.66 -10.86
N ARG A 32 4.95 2.34 -11.00
CA ARG A 32 4.76 3.72 -10.51
C ARG A 32 4.95 3.80 -8.99
N LEU A 33 4.37 2.86 -8.24
CA LEU A 33 4.56 2.77 -6.79
C LEU A 33 6.04 2.55 -6.41
N ALA A 34 6.75 1.67 -7.13
CA ALA A 34 8.17 1.42 -6.90
C ALA A 34 9.04 2.67 -7.21
N GLU A 35 8.69 3.44 -8.24
CA GLU A 35 9.33 4.71 -8.55
C GLU A 35 9.14 5.73 -7.41
N THR A 36 7.96 5.79 -6.79
CA THR A 36 7.71 6.62 -5.58
C THR A 36 8.58 6.17 -4.39
N TYR A 37 8.72 4.86 -4.15
CA TYR A 37 9.62 4.36 -3.11
C TYR A 37 11.09 4.75 -3.40
N ALA A 38 11.54 4.65 -4.65
CA ALA A 38 12.88 5.05 -5.06
C ALA A 38 13.13 6.56 -4.85
N GLU A 39 12.15 7.40 -5.20
CA GLU A 39 12.18 8.83 -4.94
C GLU A 39 12.29 9.13 -3.44
N GLY A 40 11.45 8.49 -2.62
CA GLY A 40 11.49 8.64 -1.16
C GLY A 40 12.83 8.22 -0.57
N ALA A 41 13.40 7.10 -1.02
CA ALA A 41 14.71 6.61 -0.60
C ALA A 41 15.84 7.59 -0.99
N ALA A 42 15.79 8.16 -2.19
CA ALA A 42 16.77 9.15 -2.64
C ALA A 42 16.72 10.46 -1.81
N ARG A 43 15.53 10.85 -1.34
CA ARG A 43 15.31 12.10 -0.58
C ARG A 43 15.54 11.95 0.92
N HIS A 44 15.13 10.83 1.50
CA HIS A 44 15.06 10.65 2.96
C HIS A 44 15.90 9.49 3.47
N GLY A 45 16.58 8.75 2.58
CA GLY A 45 17.30 7.53 2.91
C GLY A 45 16.43 6.27 2.81
N GLU A 46 17.08 5.13 2.60
CA GLU A 46 16.41 3.83 2.55
C GLU A 46 15.65 3.55 3.86
N ARG A 47 14.46 2.94 3.73
CA ARG A 47 13.61 2.50 4.87
C ARG A 47 13.21 3.61 5.86
N ASN A 48 13.44 4.90 5.55
CA ASN A 48 13.03 6.00 6.43
C ASN A 48 11.53 5.98 6.77
N TRP A 49 10.70 5.54 5.83
CA TRP A 49 9.25 5.45 6.04
C TRP A 49 8.86 4.48 7.16
N GLU A 50 9.68 3.44 7.41
CA GLU A 50 9.43 2.42 8.45
C GLU A 50 9.61 2.95 9.87
N LEU A 51 10.18 4.16 10.03
CA LEU A 51 10.24 4.84 11.33
C LEU A 51 8.85 5.21 11.87
N GLY A 52 7.82 5.14 11.02
CA GLY A 52 6.44 5.39 11.42
C GLY A 52 6.00 6.83 11.21
N MET A 53 4.74 6.99 10.83
CA MET A 53 4.04 8.27 10.73
C MET A 53 2.60 8.09 11.24
N PRO A 54 2.00 9.11 11.89
CA PRO A 54 0.60 9.04 12.27
C PRO A 54 -0.31 8.79 11.05
N ALA A 55 -1.27 7.88 11.17
CA ALA A 55 -2.19 7.53 10.10
C ALA A 55 -2.96 8.75 9.57
N SER A 56 -3.34 9.68 10.44
CA SER A 56 -3.98 10.94 10.06
C SER A 56 -3.14 11.75 9.07
N ALA A 57 -1.81 11.77 9.24
CA ALA A 57 -0.89 12.45 8.34
C ALA A 57 -0.82 11.75 6.98
N LEU A 58 -0.68 10.41 6.98
CA LEU A 58 -0.68 9.60 5.74
C LEU A 58 -1.97 9.81 4.94
N ILE A 59 -3.13 9.74 5.60
CA ILE A 59 -4.43 9.94 4.95
C ILE A 59 -4.58 11.37 4.42
N ASN A 60 -4.14 12.39 5.17
CA ASN A 60 -4.16 13.77 4.69
C ASN A 60 -3.30 13.96 3.43
N HIS A 61 -2.09 13.38 3.40
CA HIS A 61 -1.22 13.43 2.23
C HIS A 61 -1.84 12.68 1.04
N ALA A 62 -2.40 11.49 1.25
CA ALA A 62 -3.11 10.75 0.19
C ALA A 62 -4.25 11.60 -0.42
N MET A 63 -5.09 12.22 0.41
CA MET A 63 -6.17 13.09 -0.04
C MET A 63 -5.65 14.32 -0.80
N ARG A 64 -4.54 14.93 -0.36
CA ARG A 64 -3.91 16.05 -1.08
C ARG A 64 -3.53 15.64 -2.50
N HIS A 65 -2.82 14.51 -2.66
CA HIS A 65 -2.40 14.04 -3.98
C HIS A 65 -3.59 13.71 -4.88
N ILE A 66 -4.66 13.11 -4.33
CA ILE A 66 -5.90 12.89 -5.09
C ILE A 66 -6.51 14.22 -5.57
N ASN A 67 -6.58 15.24 -4.71
CA ASN A 67 -7.11 16.55 -5.09
C ASN A 67 -6.25 17.27 -6.14
N LEU A 68 -4.92 17.17 -6.07
CA LEU A 68 -4.01 17.73 -7.08
C LEU A 68 -4.19 17.05 -8.44
N TRP A 69 -4.29 15.72 -8.44
CA TRP A 69 -4.59 14.96 -9.64
C TRP A 69 -5.94 15.38 -10.27
N MET A 70 -6.98 15.54 -9.46
CA MET A 70 -8.28 16.03 -9.92
C MET A 70 -8.22 17.47 -10.47
N ALA A 71 -7.31 18.30 -9.94
CA ALA A 71 -7.07 19.66 -10.43
C ALA A 71 -6.26 19.72 -11.73
N GLY A 72 -5.81 18.57 -12.25
CA GLY A 72 -5.01 18.49 -13.47
C GLY A 72 -3.53 18.81 -13.27
N ASP A 73 -3.03 18.75 -12.04
CA ASP A 73 -1.60 18.89 -11.75
C ASP A 73 -0.83 17.66 -12.28
N ASP A 74 0.22 17.92 -13.05
CA ASP A 74 1.10 16.94 -13.70
C ASP A 74 2.57 17.09 -13.27
N ASN A 75 2.85 17.86 -12.22
CA ASN A 75 4.21 18.10 -11.74
C ASN A 75 4.87 16.85 -11.12
N GLU A 76 4.08 15.87 -10.67
CA GLU A 76 4.56 14.61 -10.11
C GLU A 76 3.52 13.48 -10.30
N ASP A 77 3.91 12.24 -10.00
CA ASP A 77 2.99 11.10 -10.05
C ASP A 77 2.07 11.07 -8.82
N HIS A 78 1.06 11.95 -8.79
CA HIS A 78 0.19 12.07 -7.63
C HIS A 78 -0.56 10.77 -7.28
N LEU A 79 -0.97 9.96 -8.25
CA LEU A 79 -1.68 8.71 -7.94
C LEU A 79 -0.75 7.69 -7.27
N ALA A 80 0.52 7.63 -7.67
CA ALA A 80 1.50 6.76 -7.04
C ALA A 80 1.86 7.23 -5.61
N HIS A 81 2.01 8.54 -5.41
CA HIS A 81 2.20 9.13 -4.09
C HIS A 81 0.98 8.91 -3.17
N ALA A 82 -0.24 9.02 -3.69
CA ALA A 82 -1.44 8.67 -2.94
C ALA A 82 -1.46 7.18 -2.57
N ALA A 83 -1.16 6.29 -3.52
CA ALA A 83 -1.09 4.85 -3.27
C ALA A 83 -0.03 4.50 -2.22
N TRP A 84 1.14 5.12 -2.27
CA TRP A 84 2.21 4.93 -1.29
C TRP A 84 1.75 5.25 0.14
N ASN A 85 1.04 6.37 0.33
CA ASN A 85 0.51 6.74 1.64
C ASN A 85 -0.52 5.70 2.16
N LEU A 86 -1.37 5.18 1.28
CA LEU A 86 -2.34 4.14 1.63
C LEU A 86 -1.66 2.80 1.95
N PHE A 87 -0.61 2.42 1.21
CA PHE A 87 0.18 1.23 1.50
C PHE A 87 0.90 1.33 2.84
N ALA A 88 1.49 2.49 3.16
CA ALA A 88 2.09 2.73 4.45
C ALA A 88 1.05 2.67 5.59
N ALA A 89 -0.15 3.22 5.37
CA ALA A 89 -1.23 3.14 6.37
C ALA A 89 -1.72 1.70 6.61
N MET A 90 -1.92 0.90 5.55
CA MET A 90 -2.26 -0.52 5.68
C MET A 90 -1.16 -1.30 6.41
N HIS A 91 0.11 -1.00 6.11
CA HIS A 91 1.24 -1.61 6.80
C HIS A 91 1.19 -1.33 8.31
N PHE A 92 1.06 -0.06 8.71
CA PHE A 92 1.01 0.29 10.12
C PHE A 92 -0.26 -0.17 10.82
N GLU A 93 -1.38 -0.35 10.11
CA GLU A 93 -2.58 -0.96 10.67
C GLU A 93 -2.29 -2.39 11.17
N GLU A 94 -1.43 -3.14 10.48
CA GLU A 94 -1.02 -4.49 10.87
C GLU A 94 0.18 -4.53 11.84
N THR A 95 1.17 -3.64 11.66
CA THR A 95 2.45 -3.75 12.38
C THR A 95 2.57 -2.84 13.59
N ASN A 96 1.84 -1.73 13.62
CA ASN A 96 2.02 -0.62 14.56
C ASN A 96 0.68 0.10 14.83
N ALA A 97 -0.27 -0.61 15.44
CA ALA A 97 -1.62 -0.09 15.70
C ALA A 97 -1.63 1.23 16.51
N GLU A 98 -0.57 1.51 17.28
CA GLU A 98 -0.38 2.78 18.00
C GLU A 98 -0.22 4.00 17.09
N LEU A 99 0.19 3.82 15.83
CA LEU A 99 0.28 4.87 14.83
C LEU A 99 -1.09 5.21 14.21
N ILE A 100 -2.12 4.40 14.46
CA ILE A 100 -3.49 4.64 13.99
C ILE A 100 -4.18 5.64 14.92
N ASP A 101 -3.89 6.92 14.73
CA ASP A 101 -4.37 8.05 15.55
C ASP A 101 -5.74 8.60 15.13
N ILE A 102 -6.40 7.99 14.14
CA ILE A 102 -7.73 8.37 13.68
C ILE A 102 -8.76 7.89 14.73
N PRO A 103 -9.54 8.78 15.37
CA PRO A 103 -10.39 8.40 16.52
C PRO A 103 -11.40 7.28 16.24
N THR A 104 -11.92 7.19 15.01
CA THR A 104 -12.89 6.16 14.60
C THR A 104 -12.24 4.81 14.22
N ARG A 105 -10.91 4.75 14.17
CA ARG A 105 -10.14 3.54 13.84
C ARG A 105 -9.32 3.01 15.01
N GLN A 106 -9.18 3.79 16.08
CA GLN A 106 -8.62 3.32 17.33
C GLN A 106 -9.45 2.14 17.83
N HIS A 107 -8.81 0.98 17.93
CA HIS A 107 -9.44 -0.19 18.54
C HIS A 107 -9.59 0.10 20.03
N VAL A 108 -10.76 0.60 20.42
CA VAL A 108 -11.18 0.57 21.82
C VAL A 108 -11.27 -0.91 22.16
N GLY A 109 -10.31 -1.41 22.95
CA GLY A 109 -10.24 -2.82 23.31
C GLY A 109 -11.60 -3.35 23.72
N THR A 110 -12.14 -4.27 22.91
CA THR A 110 -13.25 -5.16 23.27
C THR A 110 -12.69 -6.48 23.72
#